data_AF-A0A2M7QPZ7-F1
#
_entry.id   AF-A0A2M7QPZ7-F1
#
_cell.length_a   1.000
_cell.length_b   1.000
_cell.length_c   1.000
_cell.angle_alpha   90.00
_cell.angle_beta   90.00
_cell.angle_gamma   90.00
#
_symmetry.space_group_name_H-M   'P 1'
#
loop_
_entity.id
_entity.type
_entity.pdbx_description
1 polymer ?
#
loop_
_entity_poly.entity_id
_entity_poly.type
_entity_poly.pdbx_seq_one_letter_code
_entity_poly.pdbx_strand_id
1 'polypeptide(L)'
;MTQSDLFPDAPRRDAPPDQHCWPPTRAEALARLAAFTPRMGAAYAATRNFDHGPARRGNVSLLSPYLRRRLITEAEVARAALAAHGAHGAEKFLQEVVWRGYWKGWLEHRPAVWTDYRRGVAQDRAEAAPALRRRLAAAEAGESGLACFDAWTRELVETGYLHNHARM
;
A
#
# COMPACT_ATOMS: atom_id res chain seq x y z
N MET A 1 0.27 -11.86 -24.76
CA MET A 1 0.47 -10.57 -24.09
C MET A 1 0.63 -10.83 -22.61
N THR A 2 1.87 -10.77 -22.11
CA THR A 2 2.16 -10.97 -20.69
C THR A 2 2.19 -9.62 -19.98
N GLN A 3 2.14 -9.61 -18.65
CA GLN A 3 2.18 -8.39 -17.83
C GLN A 3 3.42 -7.50 -18.12
N SER A 4 4.47 -8.11 -18.68
CA SER A 4 5.72 -7.50 -19.15
C SER A 4 5.54 -6.55 -20.33
N ASP A 5 4.48 -6.70 -21.12
CA ASP A 5 4.26 -5.95 -22.37
C ASP A 5 3.61 -4.57 -22.15
N LEU A 6 3.15 -4.28 -20.93
CA LEU A 6 2.41 -3.05 -20.60
C LEU A 6 3.24 -1.97 -19.89
N PHE A 7 4.42 -2.30 -19.35
CA PHE A 7 5.25 -1.39 -18.55
C PHE A 7 6.76 -1.65 -18.71
N PRO A 8 7.38 -1.20 -19.82
CA PRO A 8 8.77 -1.55 -20.16
C PRO A 8 9.84 -0.95 -19.21
N ASP A 9 9.51 0.13 -18.49
CA ASP A 9 10.46 0.85 -17.61
C ASP A 9 10.29 0.54 -16.11
N ALA A 10 9.57 -0.51 -15.74
CA ALA A 10 9.50 -0.91 -14.33
C ALA A 10 10.84 -1.52 -13.90
N PRO A 11 11.55 -0.95 -12.91
CA PRO A 11 12.81 -1.53 -12.45
C PRO A 11 12.59 -2.96 -11.96
N ARG A 12 13.27 -3.92 -12.60
CA ARG A 12 13.34 -5.30 -12.11
C ARG A 12 14.29 -5.29 -10.91
N ARG A 13 13.74 -5.47 -9.71
CA ARG A 13 14.55 -5.68 -8.51
C ARG A 13 14.93 -7.15 -8.44
N ASP A 14 16.14 -7.47 -8.90
CA ASP A 14 16.79 -8.77 -8.71
C ASP A 14 17.39 -8.88 -7.29
N ALA A 15 16.58 -8.59 -6.26
CA ALA A 15 16.96 -8.79 -4.88
C ALA A 15 16.77 -10.27 -4.48
N PRO A 16 17.68 -10.87 -3.69
CA PRO A 16 17.48 -12.23 -3.17
C PRO A 16 16.19 -12.30 -2.34
N PRO A 17 15.46 -13.42 -2.31
CA PRO A 17 14.19 -13.52 -1.61
C PRO A 17 14.42 -13.47 -0.10
N ASP A 18 14.23 -12.30 0.49
CA ASP A 18 14.24 -12.09 1.93
C ASP A 18 12.86 -12.36 2.55
N GLN A 19 12.86 -12.64 3.85
CA GLN A 19 11.84 -13.35 4.63
C GLN A 19 10.52 -12.59 4.85
N HIS A 20 10.25 -11.52 4.09
CA HIS A 20 8.95 -10.84 4.05
C HIS A 20 8.18 -11.24 2.79
N CYS A 21 8.12 -12.55 2.55
CA CYS A 21 7.37 -13.12 1.45
C CYS A 21 5.91 -12.71 1.59
N TRP A 22 5.37 -12.08 0.56
CA TRP A 22 3.94 -11.99 0.31
C TRP A 22 3.61 -13.12 -0.68
N PRO A 23 3.48 -14.41 -0.28
CA PRO A 23 3.22 -15.48 -1.22
C PRO A 23 2.06 -15.08 -2.12
N PRO A 24 2.24 -14.93 -3.43
CA PRO A 24 1.25 -14.31 -4.30
C PRO A 24 0.13 -15.30 -4.65
N THR A 25 -0.44 -15.94 -3.64
CA THR A 25 -1.46 -16.99 -3.76
C THR A 25 -2.76 -16.51 -3.14
N ARG A 26 -3.86 -17.02 -3.70
CA ARG A 26 -5.19 -16.81 -3.14
C ARG A 26 -5.35 -17.48 -1.77
N ALA A 27 -4.71 -18.64 -1.56
CA ALA A 27 -4.76 -19.34 -0.28
C ALA A 27 -4.18 -18.49 0.86
N GLU A 28 -3.02 -17.88 0.65
CA GLU A 28 -2.40 -16.96 1.61
C GLU A 28 -3.28 -15.73 1.88
N ALA A 29 -3.86 -15.15 0.82
CA ALA A 29 -4.78 -14.02 0.94
C ALA A 29 -6.00 -14.36 1.82
N LEU A 30 -6.59 -15.55 1.63
CA LEU A 30 -7.73 -16.02 2.40
C LEU A 30 -7.36 -16.34 3.85
N ALA A 31 -6.18 -16.91 4.09
CA ALA A 31 -5.67 -17.16 5.44
C ALA A 31 -5.50 -15.84 6.21
N ARG A 32 -4.91 -14.81 5.58
CA ARG A 32 -4.79 -13.47 6.18
C ARG A 32 -6.14 -12.81 6.41
N LEU A 33 -7.06 -12.94 5.45
CA LEU A 33 -8.42 -12.43 5.61
C LEU A 33 -9.07 -13.07 6.84
N ALA A 34 -9.07 -14.40 6.94
CA ALA A 34 -9.65 -15.13 8.06
C ALA A 34 -9.02 -14.73 9.40
N ALA A 35 -7.68 -14.62 9.47
CA ALA A 35 -6.97 -14.21 10.68
C ALA A 35 -7.31 -12.78 11.13
N PHE A 36 -7.56 -11.87 10.18
CA PHE A 36 -7.88 -10.48 10.50
C PHE A 36 -9.37 -10.21 10.72
N THR A 37 -10.27 -11.07 10.20
CA THR A 37 -11.73 -10.91 10.31
C THR A 37 -12.22 -10.58 11.72
N PRO A 38 -11.76 -11.24 12.82
CA PRO A 38 -12.21 -10.90 14.18
C PRO A 38 -11.87 -9.47 14.62
N ARG A 39 -10.94 -8.78 13.94
CA ARG A 39 -10.46 -7.44 14.31
C ARG A 39 -11.09 -6.32 13.49
N MET A 40 -11.86 -6.63 12.44
CA MET A 40 -12.42 -5.65 11.50
C MET A 40 -13.46 -4.67 12.10
N GLY A 41 -13.86 -4.86 13.36
CA GLY A 41 -14.81 -4.00 14.07
C GLY A 41 -14.15 -2.84 14.84
N ALA A 42 -14.59 -2.64 16.09
CA ALA A 42 -14.13 -1.55 16.96
C ALA A 42 -12.61 -1.54 17.19
N ALA A 43 -11.97 -2.73 17.27
CA ALA A 43 -10.52 -2.83 17.44
C ALA A 43 -9.76 -2.19 16.27
N TYR A 44 -10.18 -2.45 15.03
CA TYR A 44 -9.62 -1.78 13.84
C TYR A 44 -9.85 -0.28 13.90
N ALA A 45 -11.09 0.15 14.17
CA ALA A 45 -11.44 1.57 14.23
C ALA A 45 -10.57 2.35 15.23
N ALA A 46 -10.33 1.79 16.41
CA ALA A 46 -9.53 2.41 17.45
C ALA A 46 -8.02 2.45 17.13
N THR A 47 -7.51 1.48 16.36
CA THR A 47 -6.06 1.26 16.24
C THR A 47 -5.46 1.49 14.84
N ARG A 48 -6.28 1.65 13.79
CA ARG A 48 -5.81 1.74 12.38
C ARG A 48 -4.83 2.88 12.06
N ASN A 49 -4.74 3.90 12.91
CA ASN A 49 -3.87 5.05 12.68
C ASN A 49 -2.51 4.92 13.38
N PHE A 50 -2.32 3.92 14.25
CA PHE A 50 -1.05 3.75 14.95
C PHE A 50 -0.11 2.86 14.15
N ASP A 51 1.08 3.37 13.84
CA ASP A 51 2.17 2.56 13.31
C ASP A 51 3.04 2.07 14.46
N HIS A 52 2.98 0.77 14.75
CA HIS A 52 3.80 0.14 15.79
C HIS A 52 5.10 -0.47 15.24
N GLY A 53 5.42 -0.20 13.97
CA GLY A 53 6.58 -0.71 13.25
C GLY A 53 6.34 -2.02 12.50
N PRO A 54 7.31 -2.45 11.67
CA PRO A 54 7.14 -3.56 10.72
C PRO A 54 6.86 -4.92 11.39
N ALA A 55 7.33 -5.11 12.62
CA ALA A 55 7.11 -6.33 13.40
C ALA A 55 5.72 -6.42 14.05
N ARG A 56 4.95 -5.33 14.12
CA ARG A 56 3.68 -5.27 14.88
C ARG A 56 2.56 -4.63 14.06
N ARG A 57 2.08 -5.34 13.05
CA ARG A 57 1.02 -4.88 12.15
C ARG A 57 -0.35 -5.54 12.38
N GLY A 58 -0.58 -6.07 13.59
CA GLY A 58 -1.84 -6.77 13.92
C GLY A 58 -3.09 -5.87 13.92
N ASN A 59 -2.91 -4.54 13.90
CA ASN A 59 -3.99 -3.55 13.83
C ASN A 59 -4.50 -3.29 12.40
N VAL A 60 -3.87 -3.84 11.36
CA VAL A 60 -4.26 -3.68 9.95
C VAL A 60 -4.29 -5.01 9.21
N SER A 61 -5.08 -5.09 8.14
CA SER A 61 -5.38 -6.37 7.47
C SER A 61 -4.24 -6.95 6.64
N LEU A 62 -3.32 -6.10 6.19
CA LEU A 62 -2.25 -6.48 5.25
C LEU A 62 -2.75 -7.13 3.95
N LEU A 63 -3.99 -6.84 3.54
CA LEU A 63 -4.60 -7.43 2.34
C LEU A 63 -4.30 -6.66 1.05
N SER A 64 -3.70 -5.46 1.14
CA SER A 64 -3.49 -4.59 -0.03
C SER A 64 -2.64 -5.21 -1.15
N PRO A 65 -1.58 -6.00 -0.89
CA PRO A 65 -0.83 -6.67 -1.96
C PRO A 65 -1.69 -7.68 -2.75
N TYR A 66 -2.58 -8.39 -2.06
CA TYR A 66 -3.46 -9.41 -2.65
C TYR A 66 -4.64 -8.79 -3.41
N LEU A 67 -5.25 -7.75 -2.83
CA LEU A 67 -6.34 -6.99 -3.46
C LEU A 67 -5.88 -6.27 -4.72
N ARG A 68 -4.65 -5.73 -4.75
CA ARG A 68 -4.07 -5.11 -5.97
C ARG A 68 -3.99 -6.11 -7.13
N ARG A 69 -3.69 -7.37 -6.83
CA ARG A 69 -3.51 -8.46 -7.80
C ARG A 69 -4.78 -9.30 -8.05
N ARG A 70 -5.93 -8.91 -7.46
CA ARG A 70 -7.22 -9.62 -7.59
C ARG A 70 -7.17 -11.09 -7.13
N LEU A 71 -6.25 -11.45 -6.24
CA LEU A 71 -6.19 -12.79 -5.64
C LEU A 71 -7.41 -13.02 -4.72
N ILE A 72 -7.88 -11.95 -4.10
CA ILE A 72 -9.20 -11.80 -3.47
C ILE A 72 -9.80 -10.46 -3.90
N THR A 73 -11.10 -10.31 -3.74
CA THR A 73 -11.87 -9.13 -4.14
C THR A 73 -12.32 -8.28 -2.96
N GLU A 74 -12.61 -7.00 -3.21
CA GLU A 74 -13.21 -6.11 -2.22
C GLU A 74 -14.56 -6.64 -1.72
N ALA A 75 -15.34 -7.30 -2.58
CA ALA A 75 -16.61 -7.92 -2.22
C ALA A 75 -16.44 -9.09 -1.25
N GLU A 76 -15.41 -9.93 -1.41
CA GLU A 76 -15.09 -11.00 -0.45
C GLU A 76 -14.71 -10.42 0.92
N VAL A 77 -13.85 -9.40 0.92
CA VAL A 77 -13.39 -8.74 2.14
C VAL A 77 -14.54 -8.02 2.86
N ALA A 78 -15.40 -7.32 2.12
CA ALA A 78 -16.57 -6.65 2.68
C ALA A 78 -17.59 -7.64 3.26
N ARG A 79 -17.85 -8.77 2.58
CA ARG A 79 -18.73 -9.82 3.10
C ARG A 79 -18.20 -10.42 4.40
N ALA A 80 -16.89 -10.67 4.50
CA ALA A 80 -16.28 -11.18 5.73
C ALA A 80 -16.45 -10.18 6.89
N ALA A 81 -16.24 -8.89 6.65
CA ALA A 81 -16.42 -7.85 7.65
C ALA A 81 -17.89 -7.74 8.11
N LEU A 82 -18.83 -7.71 7.15
CA LEU A 82 -20.27 -7.64 7.41
C LEU A 82 -20.77 -8.86 8.18
N ALA A 83 -20.33 -10.07 7.81
CA ALA A 83 -20.73 -11.29 8.48
C ALA A 83 -20.24 -11.34 9.94
N ALA A 84 -19.05 -10.81 10.23
CA ALA A 84 -18.46 -10.86 11.56
C ALA A 84 -18.90 -9.72 12.50
N HIS A 85 -19.14 -8.52 11.98
CA HIS A 85 -19.37 -7.32 12.81
C HIS A 85 -20.66 -6.55 12.48
N GLY A 86 -21.41 -6.98 11.46
CA GLY A 86 -22.54 -6.21 10.92
C GLY A 86 -22.12 -4.89 10.26
N ALA A 87 -23.09 -4.18 9.69
CA ALA A 87 -22.82 -2.93 8.97
C ALA A 87 -22.25 -1.83 9.88
N HIS A 88 -22.82 -1.67 11.08
CA HIS A 88 -22.38 -0.65 12.03
C HIS A 88 -21.02 -0.98 12.65
N GLY A 89 -20.81 -2.23 13.09
CA GLY A 89 -19.54 -2.63 13.70
C GLY A 89 -18.37 -2.57 12.72
N ALA A 90 -18.58 -2.95 11.45
CA ALA A 90 -17.56 -2.93 10.42
C ALA A 90 -17.39 -1.58 9.70
N GLU A 91 -18.14 -0.53 10.06
CA GLU A 91 -18.28 0.70 9.27
C GLU A 91 -16.92 1.28 8.84
N LYS A 92 -15.99 1.45 9.79
CA LYS A 92 -14.66 2.01 9.51
C LYS A 92 -13.82 1.12 8.61
N PHE A 93 -13.91 -0.19 8.75
CA PHE A 93 -13.20 -1.11 7.87
C PHE A 93 -13.79 -1.10 6.45
N LEU A 94 -15.12 -1.07 6.33
CA LEU A 94 -15.81 -0.98 5.04
C LEU A 94 -15.50 0.33 4.31
N GLN A 95 -15.41 1.46 5.02
CA GLN A 95 -15.01 2.74 4.43
C GLN A 95 -13.65 2.63 3.71
N GLU A 96 -12.68 1.92 4.31
CA GLU A 96 -11.34 1.74 3.74
C GLU A 96 -11.34 0.81 2.52
N VAL A 97 -12.19 -0.22 2.53
CA VAL A 97 -12.43 -1.07 1.35
C VAL A 97 -13.05 -0.24 0.21
N VAL A 98 -14.02 0.61 0.53
CA VAL A 98 -14.71 1.48 -0.44
C VAL A 98 -13.79 2.57 -0.98
N TRP A 99 -12.89 3.14 -0.17
CA TRP A 99 -11.88 4.11 -0.63
C TRP A 99 -11.07 3.59 -1.82
N ARG A 100 -10.71 2.30 -1.80
CA ARG A 100 -10.02 1.66 -2.94
C ARG A 100 -10.87 1.66 -4.21
N GLY A 101 -12.17 1.37 -4.10
CA GLY A 101 -13.10 1.39 -5.21
C GLY A 101 -13.34 2.80 -5.75
N TYR A 102 -13.51 3.77 -4.85
CA TYR A 102 -13.65 5.18 -5.16
C TYR A 102 -12.46 5.69 -5.98
N TRP A 103 -11.22 5.50 -5.50
CA TRP A 103 -10.04 5.98 -6.22
C TRP A 103 -9.85 5.31 -7.58
N LYS A 104 -10.23 4.03 -7.72
CA LYS A 104 -10.20 3.35 -9.01
C LYS A 104 -11.16 4.01 -9.99
N GLY A 105 -12.43 4.20 -9.61
CA GLY A 105 -13.43 4.86 -10.46
C GLY A 105 -13.06 6.32 -10.76
N TRP A 106 -12.56 7.04 -9.75
CA TRP A 106 -12.13 8.44 -9.92
C TRP A 106 -11.03 8.58 -10.96
N LEU A 107 -10.03 7.68 -10.95
CA LEU A 107 -8.95 7.63 -11.94
C LEU A 107 -9.44 7.18 -13.32
N GLU A 108 -10.37 6.23 -13.40
CA GLU A 108 -10.99 5.79 -14.67
C GLU A 108 -11.69 6.95 -15.40
N HIS A 109 -12.35 7.83 -14.65
CA HIS A 109 -12.99 9.03 -15.20
C HIS A 109 -12.01 10.18 -15.48
N ARG A 110 -10.73 10.06 -15.10
CA ARG A 110 -9.71 11.11 -15.21
C ARG A 110 -8.37 10.55 -15.72
N PRO A 111 -8.33 9.97 -16.93
CA PRO A 111 -7.13 9.33 -17.47
C PRO A 111 -5.92 10.28 -17.59
N ALA A 112 -6.16 11.58 -17.76
CA ALA A 112 -5.09 12.58 -17.86
C ALA A 112 -4.27 12.73 -16.57
N VAL A 113 -4.86 12.51 -15.39
CA VAL A 113 -4.20 12.74 -14.09
C VAL A 113 -2.88 12.00 -13.98
N TRP A 114 -2.83 10.75 -14.42
CA TRP A 114 -1.59 9.97 -14.37
C TRP A 114 -0.51 10.51 -15.30
N THR A 115 -0.89 10.86 -16.53
CA THR A 115 0.03 11.41 -17.53
C THR A 115 0.55 12.78 -17.11
N ASP A 116 -0.32 13.64 -16.56
CA ASP A 116 0.04 14.98 -16.11
C ASP A 116 0.91 14.93 -14.87
N TYR A 117 0.61 14.04 -13.92
CA TYR A 117 1.48 13.78 -12.78
C TYR A 117 2.89 13.35 -13.23
N ARG A 118 2.99 12.37 -14.14
CA ARG A 118 4.29 11.90 -14.65
C ARG A 118 5.06 13.01 -15.36
N ARG A 119 4.37 13.85 -16.13
CA ARG A 119 4.97 15.01 -16.80
C ARG A 119 5.51 16.02 -15.80
N GLY A 120 4.72 16.36 -14.77
CA GLY A 120 5.13 17.24 -13.69
C GLY A 120 6.37 16.71 -12.98
N VAL A 121 6.38 15.44 -12.59
CA VAL A 121 7.56 14.81 -11.95
C VAL A 121 8.81 14.88 -12.85
N ALA A 122 8.67 14.62 -14.15
CA ALA A 122 9.79 14.69 -15.08
C ALA A 122 10.32 16.12 -15.22
N GLN A 123 9.42 17.10 -15.30
CA GLN A 123 9.74 18.52 -15.36
C GLN A 123 10.44 18.99 -14.07
N ASP A 124 9.87 18.68 -12.90
CA ASP A 124 10.44 19.02 -11.59
C ASP A 124 11.85 18.45 -11.44
N ARG A 125 12.08 17.22 -11.90
CA ARG A 125 13.42 16.58 -11.87
C ARG A 125 14.41 17.25 -12.81
N ALA A 126 13.97 17.69 -14.00
CA ALA A 126 14.82 18.37 -14.97
C ALA A 126 15.20 19.79 -14.50
N GLU A 127 14.26 20.49 -13.86
CA GLU A 127 14.43 21.87 -13.39
C GLU A 127 15.08 21.95 -12.00
N ALA A 128 15.10 20.85 -11.23
CA ALA A 128 15.66 20.82 -9.88
C ALA A 128 17.14 21.22 -9.84
N ALA A 129 17.48 22.21 -9.02
CA ALA A 129 18.85 22.62 -8.77
C ALA A 129 19.71 21.46 -8.20
N PRO A 130 21.05 21.45 -8.41
CA PRO A 130 21.91 20.35 -7.95
C PRO A 130 21.78 20.00 -6.46
N ALA A 131 21.59 21.01 -5.60
CA ALA A 131 21.40 20.79 -4.17
C ALA A 131 20.09 20.06 -3.85
N LEU A 132 19.00 20.39 -4.55
CA LEU A 132 17.71 19.71 -4.39
C LEU A 132 17.80 18.26 -4.89
N ARG A 133 18.47 18.01 -6.03
CA ARG A 133 18.69 16.65 -6.53
C ARG A 133 19.45 15.77 -5.52
N ARG A 134 20.48 16.32 -4.86
CA ARG A 134 21.20 15.60 -3.79
C ARG A 134 20.32 15.30 -2.59
N ARG A 135 19.49 16.27 -2.15
CA ARG A 135 18.54 16.06 -1.04
C ARG A 135 17.48 15.02 -1.38
N LEU A 136 16.98 15.02 -2.62
CA LEU A 136 16.05 14.02 -3.10
C LEU A 136 16.68 12.62 -3.10
N ALA A 137 17.90 12.48 -3.63
CA ALA A 137 18.62 11.21 -3.62
C ALA A 137 18.87 10.69 -2.19
N ALA A 138 19.26 11.57 -1.27
CA ALA A 138 19.42 11.22 0.13
C ALA A 138 18.10 10.78 0.77
N ALA A 139 17.00 11.48 0.49
CA ALA A 139 15.66 11.07 0.95
C ALA A 139 15.26 9.71 0.38
N GLU A 140 15.41 9.48 -0.93
CA GLU A 140 15.11 8.20 -1.59
C GLU A 140 15.98 7.03 -1.07
N ALA A 141 17.17 7.32 -0.53
CA ALA A 141 18.06 6.35 0.11
C ALA A 141 17.79 6.14 1.61
N GLY A 142 16.88 6.91 2.23
CA GLY A 142 16.65 6.88 3.68
C GLY A 142 17.82 7.47 4.47
N GLU A 143 18.42 8.54 3.95
CA GLU A 143 19.54 9.30 4.52
C GLU A 143 19.23 10.80 4.55
N SER A 144 17.95 11.16 4.69
CA SER A 144 17.49 12.55 4.76
C SER A 144 17.96 13.28 6.02
N GLY A 145 18.35 12.53 7.06
CA GLY A 145 18.65 13.05 8.40
C GLY A 145 17.41 13.16 9.29
N LEU A 146 16.23 12.79 8.79
CA LEU A 146 14.99 12.72 9.55
C LEU A 146 14.72 11.26 9.95
N ALA A 147 14.95 10.95 11.23
CA ALA A 147 14.94 9.57 11.72
C ALA A 147 13.67 8.77 11.34
N CYS A 148 12.48 9.37 11.43
CA CYS A 148 11.22 8.71 11.05
C CYS A 148 11.15 8.44 9.54
N PHE A 149 11.45 9.45 8.72
CA PHE A 149 11.42 9.34 7.26
C PHE A 149 12.41 8.29 6.75
N ASP A 150 13.62 8.30 7.33
CA ASP A 150 14.69 7.37 6.97
C ASP A 150 14.33 5.93 7.34
N ALA A 151 13.71 5.72 8.50
CA ALA A 151 13.21 4.41 8.91
C ALA A 151 12.09 3.89 7.99
N TRP A 152 11.11 4.73 7.65
CA TRP A 152 10.02 4.35 6.74
C TRP A 152 10.48 4.09 5.31
N THR A 153 11.47 4.86 4.83
CA THR A 153 12.06 4.65 3.51
C THR A 153 12.73 3.29 3.44
N ARG A 154 13.56 2.95 4.44
CA ARG A 154 14.21 1.63 4.53
C ARG A 154 13.18 0.50 4.61
N GLU A 155 12.15 0.64 5.47
CA GLU A 155 11.07 -0.34 5.57
C GLU A 155 10.35 -0.58 4.24
N LEU A 156 10.05 0.49 3.49
CA LEU A 156 9.39 0.38 2.20
C LEU A 156 10.30 -0.32 1.17
N VAL A 157 11.59 0.03 1.16
CA VAL A 157 12.59 -0.55 0.25
C VAL A 157 12.77 -2.03 0.51
N GLU A 158 12.90 -2.42 1.79
CA GLU A 158 13.15 -3.79 2.22
C GLU A 158 11.90 -4.66 2.11
N THR A 159 10.73 -4.19 2.56
CA THR A 159 9.54 -5.04 2.70
C THR A 159 8.49 -4.89 1.60
N GLY A 160 8.61 -3.86 0.77
CA GLY A 160 7.62 -3.51 -0.25
C GLY A 160 6.26 -3.06 0.31
N TYR A 161 6.17 -2.83 1.62
CA TYR A 161 4.96 -2.38 2.31
C TYR A 161 5.30 -1.29 3.32
N LEU A 162 4.42 -0.31 3.43
CA LEU A 162 4.47 0.70 4.50
C LEU A 162 3.06 0.90 5.08
N HIS A 163 2.94 1.20 6.38
CA HIS A 163 1.66 1.51 7.01
C HIS A 163 1.02 2.78 6.40
N ASN A 164 -0.31 2.89 6.34
CA ASN A 164 -0.97 4.04 5.70
C ASN A 164 -0.57 5.37 6.35
N HIS A 165 -0.53 5.43 7.69
CA HIS A 165 -0.14 6.64 8.42
C HIS A 165 1.29 7.09 8.11
N ALA A 166 2.21 6.15 7.85
CA ALA A 166 3.59 6.47 7.49
C ALA A 166 3.79 6.85 6.00
N ARG A 167 2.81 6.53 5.14
CA ARG A 167 2.82 6.96 3.72
C ARG A 167 2.33 8.40 3.53
N MET A 168 1.50 8.87 4.47
CA MET A 168 0.93 10.21 4.49
C MET A 168 1.92 11.18 5.13
#